data_AF-A0A947RQJ5-F1
#
_entry.id   AF-A0A947RQJ5-F1
#
_cell.length_a   1.000
_cell.length_b   1.000
_cell.length_c   1.000
_cell.angle_alpha   90.00
_cell.angle_beta   90.00
_cell.angle_gamma   90.00
#
_symmetry.space_group_name_H-M   'P 1'
#
loop_
_entity.id
_entity.type
_entity.pdbx_description
1 polymer ?
#
loop_
_entity_poly.entity_id
_entity_poly.type
_entity_poly.pdbx_seq_one_letter_code
_entity_poly.pdbx_strand_id
1 'polypeptide(L)'
;MDQLGRRLNSFRIRNGWSKRAIAIQLGVSIPSIMRWEDGTSEPNDYNRYKIEQFLEQQAPLPDRSLAQLDLFPQPQRGSRSRR
;
A
#
# COMPACT_ATOMS: atom_id res chain seq x y z
N MET A 1 -16.59 15.88 -4.12
CA MET A 1 -16.60 14.50 -4.65
C MET A 1 -15.49 13.74 -3.96
N ASP A 2 -15.85 12.88 -3.01
CA ASP A 2 -14.89 12.18 -2.17
C ASP A 2 -13.81 11.44 -2.96
N GLN A 3 -12.56 11.76 -2.65
CA GLN A 3 -11.37 11.20 -3.30
C GLN A 3 -11.03 9.79 -2.77
N LEU A 4 -11.68 9.36 -1.68
CA LEU A 4 -11.36 8.15 -0.95
C LEU A 4 -11.61 6.88 -1.77
N GLY A 5 -12.73 6.81 -2.49
CA GLY A 5 -13.04 5.67 -3.36
C GLY A 5 -12.01 5.49 -4.49
N ARG A 6 -11.57 6.59 -5.11
CA ARG A 6 -10.50 6.57 -6.13
C ARG A 6 -9.15 6.15 -5.54
N ARG A 7 -8.83 6.59 -4.32
CA ARG A 7 -7.61 6.15 -3.60
C ARG A 7 -7.65 4.65 -3.32
N LEU A 8 -8.79 4.13 -2.86
CA LEU A 8 -8.98 2.69 -2.63
C LEU A 8 -8.82 1.88 -3.92
N ASN A 9 -9.42 2.34 -5.03
CA ASN A 9 -9.26 1.71 -6.34
C ASN A 9 -7.79 1.66 -6.77
N SER A 10 -7.09 2.79 -6.63
CA SER A 10 -5.69 2.91 -7.03
C SER A 10 -4.79 1.98 -6.21
N PHE A 11 -5.00 1.94 -4.89
CA PHE A 11 -4.33 1.00 -3.99
C PHE A 11 -4.57 -0.45 -4.42
N ARG A 12 -5.84 -0.79 -4.69
CA ARG A 12 -6.26 -2.14 -5.07
C ARG A 12 -5.54 -2.62 -6.33
N ILE A 13 -5.51 -1.80 -7.37
CA ILE A 13 -4.87 -2.13 -8.65
C ILE A 13 -3.35 -2.28 -8.47
N ARG A 14 -2.70 -1.33 -7.77
CA ARG A 14 -1.25 -1.34 -7.56
C ARG A 14 -0.77 -2.58 -6.79
N ASN A 15 -1.56 -3.05 -5.84
CA ASN A 15 -1.21 -4.18 -4.98
C ASN A 15 -1.85 -5.51 -5.42
N GLY A 16 -2.49 -5.56 -6.59
CA GLY A 16 -3.08 -6.80 -7.14
C GLY A 16 -4.29 -7.33 -6.38
N TRP A 17 -4.99 -6.50 -5.60
CA TRP A 17 -6.15 -6.92 -4.83
C TRP A 17 -7.40 -7.03 -5.72
N SER A 18 -8.22 -8.05 -5.48
CA SER A 18 -9.55 -8.14 -6.09
C SER A 18 -10.57 -7.31 -5.30
N LYS A 19 -11.66 -6.86 -5.95
CA LYS A 19 -12.75 -6.15 -5.24
C LYS A 19 -13.37 -7.02 -4.15
N ARG A 20 -13.46 -8.34 -4.38
CA ARG A 20 -13.93 -9.33 -3.41
C ARG A 20 -13.02 -9.40 -2.18
N ALA A 21 -11.70 -9.43 -2.38
CA ALA A 21 -10.75 -9.50 -1.27
C ALA A 21 -10.84 -8.26 -0.37
N ILE A 22 -10.88 -7.06 -0.96
CA ILE A 22 -11.06 -5.82 -0.19
C ILE A 22 -12.42 -5.77 0.51
N ALA A 23 -13.50 -6.22 -0.15
CA ALA A 23 -14.83 -6.25 0.45
C ALA A 23 -14.84 -7.13 1.72
N ILE A 24 -14.23 -8.32 1.65
CA ILE A 24 -14.08 -9.22 2.81
C ILE A 24 -13.25 -8.55 3.91
N GLN A 25 -12.10 -7.97 3.55
CA GLN A 25 -11.19 -7.32 4.50
C GLN A 25 -11.85 -6.13 5.22
N LEU A 26 -12.63 -5.33 4.49
CA LEU A 26 -13.37 -4.20 5.04
C LEU A 26 -14.73 -4.61 5.63
N GLY A 27 -15.12 -5.88 5.58
CA GLY A 27 -16.40 -6.37 6.10
C GLY A 27 -17.62 -5.72 5.44
N VAL A 28 -17.56 -5.49 4.13
CA VAL A 28 -18.62 -4.83 3.34
C VAL A 28 -18.95 -5.68 2.11
N SER A 29 -20.03 -5.33 1.42
CA SER A 29 -20.40 -6.03 0.18
C SER A 29 -19.56 -5.55 -1.01
N ILE A 30 -19.38 -6.43 -2.00
CA ILE A 30 -18.69 -6.09 -3.26
C ILE A 30 -19.36 -4.90 -3.99
N PRO A 31 -20.70 -4.82 -4.07
CA PRO A 31 -21.36 -3.67 -4.67
C PRO A 31 -21.05 -2.33 -3.99
N SER A 32 -20.84 -2.33 -2.66
CA SER A 32 -20.41 -1.12 -1.96
C SER A 32 -19.03 -0.67 -2.43
N ILE A 33 -18.07 -1.58 -2.54
CA ILE A 33 -16.75 -1.28 -3.11
C ILE A 33 -16.86 -0.70 -4.52
N MET A 34 -17.67 -1.31 -5.39
CA MET A 34 -17.86 -0.83 -6.76
C MET A 34 -18.41 0.60 -6.78
N ARG A 35 -19.49 0.88 -6.06
CA ARG A 35 -20.08 2.22 -6.03
C ARG A 35 -19.15 3.27 -5.45
N TRP A 36 -18.31 2.93 -4.47
CA TRP A 36 -17.32 3.85 -3.91
C TRP A 36 -16.19 4.12 -4.91
N GLU A 37 -15.64 3.08 -5.53
CA GLU A 37 -14.56 3.22 -6.53
C GLU A 37 -15.03 4.00 -7.76
N ASP A 38 -16.26 3.79 -8.20
CA ASP A 38 -16.88 4.46 -9.36
C ASP A 38 -17.44 5.85 -9.01
N GLY A 39 -17.45 6.22 -7.73
CA GLY A 39 -17.96 7.51 -7.24
C GLY A 39 -19.48 7.66 -7.29
N THR A 40 -20.22 6.57 -7.49
CA THR A 40 -21.70 6.56 -7.48
C THR A 40 -22.28 6.75 -6.08
N SER A 41 -21.53 6.39 -5.04
CA SER A 41 -21.89 6.66 -3.65
C SER A 41 -20.66 6.94 -2.82
N GLU A 42 -20.82 7.65 -1.69
CA GLU A 42 -19.75 7.86 -0.72
C GLU A 42 -19.86 6.84 0.43
N PRO A 43 -18.74 6.37 1.01
CA PRO A 43 -18.77 5.58 2.22
C PRO A 43 -19.31 6.42 3.38
N ASN A 44 -20.07 5.82 4.29
CA ASN A 44 -20.41 6.49 5.55
C ASN A 44 -19.17 6.64 6.46
N ASP A 45 -19.28 7.41 7.53
CA ASP A 45 -18.12 7.76 8.37
C ASP A 45 -17.41 6.54 8.97
N TYR A 46 -18.17 5.51 9.36
CA TYR A 46 -17.59 4.26 9.85
C TYR A 46 -16.78 3.53 8.77
N ASN A 47 -17.30 3.44 7.55
CA ASN A 47 -16.58 2.82 6.44
C ASN A 47 -15.41 3.69 5.96
N ARG A 48 -15.53 5.02 6.01
CA ARG A 48 -14.41 5.94 5.74
C ARG A 48 -13.26 5.65 6.69
N TYR A 49 -13.53 5.61 7.99
CA TYR A 49 -12.53 5.26 9.01
C TYR A 49 -11.87 3.90 8.73
N LYS A 50 -12.65 2.85 8.41
CA LYS A 50 -12.10 1.53 8.09
C LYS A 50 -11.19 1.54 6.86
N ILE A 51 -11.59 2.26 5.81
CA ILE A 51 -10.81 2.39 4.59
C ILE A 51 -9.49 3.11 4.89
N GLU A 52 -9.53 4.21 5.63
CA GLU A 52 -8.32 4.97 5.98
C GLU A 52 -7.35 4.13 6.81
N GLN A 53 -7.83 3.47 7.85
CA GLN A 53 -7.00 2.56 8.66
C GLN A 53 -6.41 1.42 7.83
N PHE A 54 -7.19 0.83 6.93
CA PHE A 54 -6.69 -0.20 6.03
C PHE A 54 -5.59 0.30 5.11
N LEU A 55 -5.74 1.51 4.55
CA LEU A 55 -4.72 2.12 3.67
C LEU A 55 -3.45 2.51 4.43
N GLU A 56 -3.58 2.97 5.67
CA GLU A 56 -2.44 3.33 6.54
C GLU A 56 -1.62 2.10 6.93
N GLN A 57 -2.27 1.00 7.31
CA GLN A 57 -1.59 -0.25 7.66
C GLN A 57 -0.80 -0.88 6.51
N GLN A 58 -1.20 -0.58 5.27
CA GLN A 58 -0.57 -1.09 4.06
C GLN A 58 0.37 -0.06 3.42
N ALA A 59 0.50 1.13 4.00
CA ALA A 59 1.56 2.05 3.61
C ALA A 59 2.90 1.39 3.99
N PRO A 60 3.88 1.33 3.07
CA PRO A 60 5.22 0.91 3.44
C PRO A 60 5.66 1.82 4.59
N LEU A 61 6.11 1.22 5.69
CA LEU A 61 6.75 1.95 6.79
C LEU A 61 7.76 2.93 6.16
N PRO A 62 7.82 4.20 6.62
CA PRO A 62 8.87 5.11 6.16
C PRO A 62 10.19 4.41 6.46
N ASP A 63 10.87 4.04 5.40
CA ASP A 63 12.08 3.26 5.43
C ASP A 63 13.13 3.96 6.31
N ARG A 64 13.29 3.47 7.54
CA ARG A 64 14.39 3.84 8.44
C ARG A 64 15.53 2.82 8.38
N SER A 65 15.54 1.89 7.42
CA SER A 65 16.45 0.74 7.46
C SER A 65 16.95 0.20 6.12
N LEU A 66 16.95 0.95 5.01
CA LEU A 66 17.77 0.58 3.84
C LEU A 66 19.22 1.08 3.92
N ALA A 67 19.66 1.65 5.05
CA ALA A 67 21.08 1.90 5.30
C ALA A 67 21.87 0.62 5.67
N GLN A 68 21.20 -0.53 5.83
CA GLN A 68 21.80 -1.73 6.45
C GLN A 68 21.70 -2.99 5.59
N LEU A 69 21.65 -2.84 4.27
CA LEU A 69 21.95 -3.95 3.35
C LEU A 69 23.38 -3.79 2.85
N ASP A 70 24.33 -4.14 3.73
CA ASP A 70 25.72 -4.47 3.38
C ASP A 70 25.79 -5.75 2.52
N LEU A 71 25.03 -5.79 1.42
CA LEU A 71 24.94 -6.93 0.51
C LEU A 71 26.09 -6.96 -0.52
N PHE A 72 26.95 -5.95 -0.53
CA PHE A 72 28.14 -5.92 -1.37
C PHE A 72 29.39 -5.97 -0.49
N PRO A 73 30.20 -7.05 -0.56
CA PRO A 73 31.53 -6.99 0.02
C PRO A 73 32.31 -5.86 -0.66
N GLN A 74 32.74 -4.87 0.13
CA GLN A 74 33.64 -3.84 -0.38
C GLN A 74 34.89 -4.52 -0.93
N PRO A 75 35.29 -4.25 -2.19
CA PRO A 75 36.52 -4.80 -2.70
C PRO A 75 37.66 -4.27 -1.84
N GLN A 76 38.26 -5.17 -1.06
CA GLN A 76 39.53 -4.94 -0.39
C GLN A 76 40.49 -4.40 -1.47
N ARG A 77 40.83 -3.11 -1.40
CA ARG A 77 41.90 -2.55 -2.23
C ARG A 77 43.15 -3.32 -1.83
N GLY A 78 43.49 -4.33 -2.63
CA GLY A 78 44.74 -5.04 -2.50
C GLY A 78 45.86 -4.01 -2.51
N SER A 79 46.49 -3.82 -1.36
CA SER A 79 47.78 -3.18 -1.22
C SER A 79 48.77 -4.04 -1.98
N ARG A 80 48.86 -3.80 -3.28
CA ARG A 80 49.96 -4.28 -4.12
C ARG A 80 51.25 -3.73 -3.51
N SER A 81 51.97 -4.64 -2.88
CA SER A 81 53.40 -4.55 -2.63
C SER A 81 54.11 -3.92 -3.84
N ARG A 82 54.91 -2.89 -3.57
CA ARG A 82 56.00 -2.47 -4.45
C ARG A 82 57.27 -2.43 -3.61
N ARG A 83 58.07 -3.48 -3.82
CA ARG A 83 59.54 -3.60 -3.85
C ARG A 83 60.34 -2.77 -2.86
#